data_AF-A0A445ASP1-F1
#
_entry.id   AF-A0A445ASP1-F1
#
_cell.length_a   1.000
_cell.length_b   1.000
_cell.length_c   1.000
_cell.angle_alpha   90.00
_cell.angle_beta   90.00
_cell.angle_gamma   90.00
#
_symmetry.space_group_name_H-M   'P 1'
#
loop_
_entity.id
_entity.type
_entity.pdbx_description
1 polymer ?
#
loop_
_entity_poly.entity_id
_entity_poly.type
_entity_poly.pdbx_seq_one_letter_code
_entity_poly.pdbx_strand_id
1 'polypeptide(L)'
;MRTVTLQSPPYAALSIPPAPSSSSFSFRNSTLFFNTCLPQFRASSSASTRFALDASSIQTASTTELDAVSAFSEIVPDTVIFDDFEKFPPTAATVSSSLLLGICGLPDTIFRNAVDMALADSECYGLENTEARLSCFSSKALVNVGGDMAKLVPGRVSTEVDARLAYDTHAIIRKVHDLLKLYNDISIPPQRLLFKIPSTWQGIEAARLLESEGIQTHLTFVYRYLFGVIFLLNALSFEVHM
;
A
#
# COMPACT_ATOMS: atom_id res chain seq x y z
N MET A 1 -17.92 47.83 -3.82
CA MET A 1 -19.09 47.05 -4.27
C MET A 1 -19.01 46.83 -5.78
N ARG A 2 -18.46 45.68 -6.20
CA ARG A 2 -18.76 45.02 -7.47
C ARG A 2 -18.63 43.51 -7.24
N THR A 3 -19.78 42.86 -7.16
CA THR A 3 -20.00 41.42 -7.00
C THR A 3 -19.66 40.72 -8.32
N VAL A 4 -18.76 39.74 -8.27
CA VAL A 4 -18.48 38.84 -9.40
C VAL A 4 -18.94 37.44 -8.99
N THR A 5 -20.09 37.04 -9.50
CA THR A 5 -20.66 35.70 -9.41
C THR A 5 -20.03 34.81 -10.47
N LEU A 6 -19.32 33.76 -10.06
CA LEU A 6 -18.81 32.70 -10.94
C LEU A 6 -19.93 31.68 -11.20
N GLN A 7 -20.36 31.57 -12.47
CA GLN A 7 -21.23 30.50 -12.94
C GLN A 7 -20.39 29.25 -13.28
N SER A 8 -20.82 28.09 -12.78
CA SER A 8 -20.27 26.77 -13.10
C SER A 8 -20.77 26.27 -14.47
N PRO A 9 -19.93 25.57 -15.26
CA PRO A 9 -20.35 24.98 -16.52
C PRO A 9 -21.20 23.70 -16.32
N PRO A 10 -22.06 23.33 -17.29
CA PRO A 10 -23.01 22.24 -17.16
C PRO A 10 -22.36 20.84 -17.24
N TYR A 11 -22.86 19.94 -16.39
CA TYR A 11 -22.58 18.50 -16.36
C TYR A 11 -22.88 17.84 -17.71
N ALA A 12 -21.90 17.12 -18.27
CA ALA A 12 -22.13 16.14 -19.33
C ALA A 12 -22.35 14.77 -18.69
N ALA A 13 -23.56 14.23 -18.78
CA ALA A 13 -23.88 12.87 -18.37
C ALA A 13 -23.44 11.88 -19.46
N LEU A 14 -22.47 11.01 -19.15
CA LEU A 14 -22.11 9.88 -20.00
C LEU A 14 -22.99 8.69 -19.64
N SER A 15 -23.86 8.30 -20.58
CA SER A 15 -24.71 7.11 -20.52
C SER A 15 -23.91 5.85 -20.92
N ILE A 16 -24.00 4.80 -20.11
CA ILE A 16 -23.40 3.48 -20.33
C ILE A 16 -24.40 2.60 -21.10
N PRO A 17 -24.02 1.92 -22.21
CA PRO A 17 -24.88 0.93 -22.86
C PRO A 17 -24.86 -0.43 -22.12
N PRO A 18 -25.98 -1.21 -22.15
CA PRO A 18 -26.09 -2.44 -21.38
C PRO A 18 -25.32 -3.63 -21.99
N ALA A 19 -24.82 -4.50 -21.12
CA ALA A 19 -24.12 -5.74 -21.47
C ALA A 19 -25.09 -6.85 -21.97
N PRO A 20 -24.65 -7.73 -22.89
CA PRO A 20 -25.45 -8.86 -23.34
C PRO A 20 -25.48 -10.02 -22.33
N SER A 21 -26.65 -10.63 -22.21
CA SER A 21 -27.03 -11.73 -21.33
C SER A 21 -26.27 -13.04 -21.59
N SER A 22 -25.71 -13.63 -20.55
CA SER A 22 -25.15 -14.99 -20.54
C SER A 22 -26.24 -16.06 -20.46
N SER A 23 -26.36 -16.88 -21.50
CA SER A 23 -27.16 -18.10 -21.52
C SER A 23 -26.39 -19.28 -20.92
N SER A 24 -27.03 -19.94 -19.96
CA SER A 24 -26.59 -21.15 -19.27
C SER A 24 -26.55 -22.35 -20.22
N PHE A 25 -25.38 -22.96 -20.40
CA PHE A 25 -25.24 -24.29 -20.98
C PHE A 25 -24.76 -25.27 -19.91
N SER A 26 -25.68 -26.17 -19.56
CA SER A 26 -25.44 -27.35 -18.73
C SER A 26 -24.97 -28.49 -19.64
N PHE A 27 -23.83 -29.11 -19.35
CA PHE A 27 -23.41 -30.34 -20.03
C PHE A 27 -23.27 -31.48 -19.03
N ARG A 28 -24.09 -32.50 -19.28
CA ARG A 28 -24.21 -33.77 -18.57
C ARG A 28 -22.93 -34.60 -18.66
N ASN A 29 -22.60 -35.24 -17.54
CA ASN A 29 -21.76 -36.45 -17.49
C ASN A 29 -22.39 -37.56 -18.34
N SER A 30 -21.59 -38.13 -19.25
CA SER A 30 -21.86 -39.43 -19.88
C SER A 30 -20.54 -40.18 -20.04
N THR A 31 -20.41 -41.24 -19.25
CA THR A 31 -19.43 -42.32 -19.38
C THR A 31 -19.55 -43.02 -20.73
N LEU A 32 -18.45 -43.19 -21.45
CA LEU A 32 -18.35 -44.17 -22.53
C LEU A 32 -17.05 -44.96 -22.40
N PHE A 33 -17.24 -46.26 -22.13
CA PHE A 33 -16.25 -47.32 -22.24
C PHE A 33 -15.90 -47.55 -23.71
N PHE A 34 -14.62 -47.69 -24.02
CA PHE A 34 -14.18 -48.47 -25.17
C PHE A 34 -12.95 -49.30 -24.80
N ASN A 35 -13.17 -50.62 -24.76
CA ASN A 35 -12.17 -51.67 -24.76
C ASN A 35 -11.68 -51.88 -26.20
N THR A 36 -10.37 -51.96 -26.41
CA THR A 36 -9.79 -52.78 -27.49
C THR A 36 -8.33 -53.15 -27.19
N CYS A 37 -8.01 -54.42 -27.45
CA CYS A 37 -6.79 -55.15 -27.13
C CYS A 37 -5.55 -54.75 -27.97
N LEU A 38 -4.39 -54.72 -27.29
CA LEU A 38 -3.02 -55.24 -27.60
C LEU A 38 -2.61 -55.57 -29.06
N PRO A 39 -1.33 -55.35 -29.46
CA PRO A 39 -0.20 -56.08 -28.87
C PRO A 39 1.10 -55.31 -28.59
N GLN A 40 1.87 -55.87 -27.64
CA GLN A 40 3.27 -55.57 -27.33
C GLN A 40 4.20 -55.93 -28.50
N PHE A 41 5.15 -55.05 -28.81
CA PHE A 41 6.39 -55.42 -29.48
C PHE A 41 7.58 -55.00 -28.61
N ARG A 42 8.34 -56.01 -28.17
CA ARG A 42 9.62 -55.91 -27.46
C ARG A 42 10.72 -56.06 -28.50
N ALA A 43 11.58 -55.04 -28.66
CA ALA A 43 12.80 -55.14 -29.46
C ALA A 43 14.00 -54.66 -28.64
N SER A 44 15.03 -55.51 -28.63
CA SER A 44 16.26 -55.43 -27.86
C SER A 44 17.35 -54.65 -28.61
N SER A 45 18.16 -53.92 -27.84
CA SER A 45 19.58 -53.61 -28.06
C SER A 45 20.10 -53.24 -29.45
N SER A 46 20.53 -51.97 -29.59
CA SER A 46 21.81 -51.68 -30.24
C SER A 46 22.42 -50.41 -29.66
N ALA A 47 23.70 -50.51 -29.29
CA ALA A 47 24.51 -49.42 -28.80
C ALA A 47 24.62 -48.34 -29.89
N SER A 48 24.38 -47.09 -29.51
CA SER A 48 24.77 -45.93 -30.30
C SER A 48 25.29 -44.89 -29.33
N THR A 49 26.61 -44.79 -29.30
CA THR A 49 27.41 -43.72 -28.70
C THR A 49 26.91 -42.39 -29.27
N ARG A 50 25.98 -41.75 -28.56
CA ARG A 50 25.67 -40.34 -28.77
C ARG A 50 26.62 -39.57 -27.88
N PHE A 51 27.52 -38.84 -28.52
CA PHE A 51 28.35 -37.82 -27.90
C PHE A 51 27.50 -37.01 -26.94
N ALA A 52 27.82 -37.09 -25.64
CA ALA A 52 27.33 -36.16 -24.65
C ALA A 52 27.96 -34.80 -24.98
N LEU A 53 27.23 -34.00 -25.75
CA LEU A 53 27.40 -32.56 -25.66
C LEU A 53 26.94 -32.20 -24.26
N ASP A 54 27.92 -31.86 -23.43
CA ASP A 54 27.76 -31.29 -22.11
C ASP A 54 26.95 -30.00 -22.26
N ALA A 55 25.63 -30.14 -22.21
CA ALA A 55 24.72 -29.06 -21.96
C ALA A 55 24.95 -28.67 -20.51
N SER A 56 26.04 -27.92 -20.29
CA SER A 56 26.17 -27.04 -19.15
C SER A 56 24.90 -26.21 -19.14
N SER A 57 23.97 -26.65 -18.31
CA SER A 57 22.82 -25.89 -17.92
C SER A 57 23.41 -24.66 -17.24
N ILE A 58 23.61 -23.61 -18.03
CA ILE A 58 23.48 -22.26 -17.49
C ILE A 58 22.07 -22.28 -16.91
N GLN A 59 21.98 -22.56 -15.60
CA GLN A 59 20.87 -22.11 -14.81
C GLN A 59 20.90 -20.60 -14.96
N THR A 60 20.29 -20.10 -16.02
CA THR A 60 19.69 -18.78 -16.02
C THR A 60 18.68 -18.88 -14.91
N ALA A 61 19.12 -18.57 -13.68
CA ALA A 61 18.22 -18.06 -12.67
C ALA A 61 17.44 -16.98 -13.42
N SER A 62 16.16 -17.26 -13.70
CA SER A 62 15.29 -16.34 -14.39
C SER A 62 15.09 -15.17 -13.42
N THR A 63 16.03 -14.23 -13.45
CA THR A 63 15.96 -12.98 -12.71
C THR A 63 14.67 -12.32 -13.14
N THR A 64 13.71 -12.23 -12.22
CA THR A 64 12.46 -11.55 -12.51
C THR A 64 12.73 -10.06 -12.71
N GLU A 65 11.83 -9.34 -13.37
CA GLU A 65 11.99 -7.89 -13.52
C GLU A 65 12.06 -7.19 -12.15
N LEU A 66 11.37 -7.74 -11.14
CA LEU A 66 11.44 -7.25 -9.77
C LEU A 66 12.82 -7.49 -9.13
N ASP A 67 13.45 -8.65 -9.39
CA ASP A 67 14.81 -8.94 -8.93
C ASP A 67 15.85 -8.02 -9.58
N ALA A 68 15.61 -7.62 -10.83
CA ALA A 68 16.48 -6.66 -11.51
C ALA A 68 16.36 -5.26 -10.89
N VAL A 69 15.15 -4.81 -10.52
CA VAL A 69 14.93 -3.49 -9.89
C VAL A 69 15.42 -3.45 -8.44
N SER A 70 15.27 -4.54 -7.68
CA SER A 70 15.71 -4.60 -6.28
C SER A 70 17.23 -4.48 -6.11
N ALA A 71 18.01 -4.73 -7.17
CA ALA A 71 19.46 -4.49 -7.19
C ALA A 71 19.82 -2.99 -7.19
N PHE A 72 18.91 -2.11 -7.63
CA PHE A 72 19.15 -0.67 -7.76
C PHE A 72 18.31 0.19 -6.82
N SER A 73 17.16 -0.31 -6.36
CA SER A 73 16.18 0.44 -5.58
C SER A 73 15.62 -0.39 -4.43
N GLU A 74 15.26 0.30 -3.34
CA GLU A 74 14.50 -0.31 -2.24
C GLU A 74 13.05 -0.57 -2.69
N ILE A 75 12.53 -1.75 -2.38
CA ILE A 75 11.15 -2.12 -2.72
C ILE A 75 10.24 -1.86 -1.51
N VAL A 76 9.26 -0.98 -1.72
CA VAL A 76 8.25 -0.58 -0.74
C VAL A 76 6.87 -0.84 -1.34
N PRO A 77 6.14 -1.88 -0.88
CA PRO A 77 4.81 -2.17 -1.39
C PRO A 77 3.76 -1.20 -0.82
N ASP A 78 2.90 -0.68 -1.69
CA ASP A 78 1.75 0.17 -1.34
C ASP A 78 0.45 -0.51 -1.76
N THR A 79 0.10 -1.63 -1.11
CA THR A 79 -1.10 -2.42 -1.45
C THR A 79 -1.71 -3.13 -0.24
N VAL A 80 -3.02 -3.37 -0.36
CA VAL A 80 -3.88 -3.98 0.66
C VAL A 80 -3.71 -5.50 0.71
N ILE A 81 -3.45 -6.13 -0.44
CA ILE A 81 -3.36 -7.58 -0.59
C ILE A 81 -1.88 -7.92 -0.76
N PHE A 82 -1.15 -8.00 0.35
CA PHE A 82 0.23 -8.48 0.34
C PHE A 82 0.33 -9.68 1.28
N ASP A 83 -0.24 -10.80 0.87
CA ASP A 83 -0.19 -12.04 1.67
C ASP A 83 1.12 -12.83 1.44
N ASP A 84 1.91 -12.43 0.44
CA ASP A 84 3.16 -13.09 0.03
C ASP A 84 4.41 -12.34 0.57
N PHE A 85 4.40 -11.89 1.84
CA PHE A 85 5.58 -11.29 2.51
C PHE A 85 6.81 -12.20 2.46
N GLU A 86 6.61 -13.53 2.39
CA GLU A 86 7.70 -14.50 2.26
C GLU A 86 8.38 -14.47 0.88
N LYS A 87 7.62 -14.21 -0.19
CA LYS A 87 8.18 -14.14 -1.56
C LYS A 87 8.82 -12.79 -1.82
N PHE A 88 8.24 -11.72 -1.27
CA PHE A 88 8.69 -10.36 -1.49
C PHE A 88 8.81 -9.63 -0.15
N PRO A 89 9.91 -9.85 0.60
CA PRO A 89 10.11 -9.21 1.89
C PRO A 89 10.27 -7.70 1.67
N PRO A 90 9.31 -6.89 2.14
CA PRO A 90 9.37 -5.45 1.95
C PRO A 90 10.36 -4.84 2.92
N THR A 91 11.05 -3.79 2.48
CA THR A 91 12.03 -3.11 3.34
C THR A 91 11.34 -2.07 4.21
N ALA A 92 10.37 -1.32 3.66
CA ALA A 92 9.54 -0.36 4.37
C ALA A 92 8.04 -0.62 4.11
N ALA A 93 7.16 0.07 4.83
CA ALA A 93 5.72 -0.02 4.63
C ALA A 93 5.04 1.35 4.68
N THR A 94 3.92 1.49 3.99
CA THR A 94 3.09 2.70 3.96
C THR A 94 1.69 2.38 4.48
N VAL A 95 1.15 3.25 5.32
CA VAL A 95 -0.23 3.19 5.82
C VAL A 95 -0.96 4.44 5.39
N SER A 96 -2.05 4.25 4.65
CA SER A 96 -2.89 5.32 4.12
C SER A 96 -4.37 5.05 4.38
N SER A 97 -5.18 6.09 4.21
CA SER A 97 -6.64 6.00 4.30
C SER A 97 -7.20 5.05 3.24
N SER A 98 -6.58 4.99 2.05
CA SER A 98 -6.93 4.05 0.97
C SER A 98 -6.62 2.61 1.36
N LEU A 99 -5.49 2.36 2.03
CA LEU A 99 -5.14 1.04 2.56
C LEU A 99 -6.18 0.58 3.59
N LEU A 100 -6.52 1.44 4.55
CA LEU A 100 -7.56 1.16 5.54
C LEU A 100 -8.91 0.85 4.88
N LEU A 101 -9.30 1.63 3.87
CA LEU A 101 -10.53 1.39 3.12
C LEU A 101 -10.51 0.01 2.45
N GLY A 102 -9.38 -0.38 1.86
CA GLY A 102 -9.21 -1.70 1.28
C GLY A 102 -9.31 -2.84 2.32
N ILE A 103 -8.69 -2.67 3.49
CA ILE A 103 -8.77 -3.62 4.61
C ILE A 103 -10.22 -3.81 5.06
N CYS A 104 -10.99 -2.71 5.13
CA CYS A 104 -12.41 -2.75 5.48
C CYS A 104 -13.28 -3.44 4.41
N GLY A 105 -12.91 -3.30 3.14
CA GLY A 105 -13.64 -3.87 2.00
C GLY A 105 -13.43 -5.37 1.77
N LEU A 106 -12.40 -5.98 2.37
CA LEU A 106 -12.08 -7.39 2.22
C LEU A 106 -12.43 -8.17 3.50
N PRO A 107 -12.99 -9.39 3.39
CA PRO A 107 -13.49 -10.14 4.54
C PRO A 107 -12.39 -10.73 5.44
N ASP A 108 -11.20 -11.01 4.89
CA ASP A 108 -10.12 -11.69 5.61
C ASP A 108 -8.76 -11.06 5.26
N THR A 109 -8.31 -10.09 6.07
CA THR A 109 -6.96 -9.51 5.94
C THR A 109 -6.24 -9.64 7.28
N ILE A 110 -4.92 -9.80 7.24
CA ILE A 110 -4.09 -9.93 8.46
C ILE A 110 -4.22 -8.71 9.40
N PHE A 111 -4.60 -7.55 8.84
CA PHE A 111 -4.73 -6.29 9.56
C PHE A 111 -6.16 -5.98 10.00
N ARG A 112 -7.15 -6.84 9.70
CA ARG A 112 -8.56 -6.58 10.04
C ARG A 112 -8.77 -6.37 11.54
N ASN A 113 -8.11 -7.21 12.35
CA ASN A 113 -8.18 -7.10 13.80
C ASN A 113 -7.63 -5.76 14.33
N ALA A 114 -6.62 -5.17 13.68
CA ALA A 114 -6.07 -3.87 14.05
C ALA A 114 -7.12 -2.75 13.92
N VAL A 115 -7.94 -2.83 12.86
CA VAL A 115 -9.07 -1.90 12.64
C VAL A 115 -10.20 -2.15 13.63
N ASP A 116 -10.56 -3.41 13.88
CA ASP A 116 -11.62 -3.75 14.84
C ASP A 116 -11.26 -3.33 16.27
N MET A 117 -9.99 -3.50 16.67
CA MET A 117 -9.48 -3.00 17.95
C MET A 117 -9.58 -1.46 18.07
N ALA A 118 -9.32 -0.74 16.98
CA ALA A 118 -9.50 0.72 16.98
C ALA A 118 -10.98 1.09 17.18
N LEU A 119 -11.90 0.39 16.51
CA LEU A 119 -13.34 0.62 16.63
C LEU A 119 -13.94 0.21 17.99
N ALA A 120 -13.26 -0.68 18.72
CA ALA A 120 -13.64 -1.09 20.08
C ALA A 120 -13.20 -0.10 21.17
N ASP A 121 -12.46 0.95 20.80
CA ASP A 121 -11.86 1.87 21.75
C ASP A 121 -12.89 2.80 22.43
N SER A 122 -12.96 2.71 23.76
CA SER A 122 -13.92 3.44 24.58
C SER A 122 -13.66 4.94 24.66
N GLU A 123 -12.41 5.40 24.52
CA GLU A 123 -12.07 6.82 24.57
C GLU A 123 -12.66 7.56 23.38
N CYS A 124 -12.62 6.96 22.20
CA CYS A 124 -13.22 7.54 21.01
C CYS A 124 -14.74 7.65 21.14
N TYR A 125 -15.41 6.69 21.78
CA TYR A 125 -16.86 6.79 22.06
C TYR A 125 -17.23 7.90 23.06
N GLY A 126 -16.30 8.31 23.92
CA GLY A 126 -16.50 9.41 24.86
C GLY A 126 -16.58 10.80 24.22
N LEU A 127 -16.25 10.92 22.92
CA LEU A 127 -16.32 12.18 22.18
C LEU A 127 -17.74 12.46 21.70
N GLU A 128 -18.33 13.58 22.13
CA GLU A 128 -19.69 13.98 21.75
C GLU A 128 -19.81 14.38 20.27
N ASN A 129 -18.74 14.95 19.70
CA ASN A 129 -18.73 15.38 18.30
C ASN A 129 -18.44 14.19 17.38
N THR A 130 -19.38 13.91 16.46
CA THR A 130 -19.27 12.81 15.48
C THR A 130 -17.99 12.88 14.64
N GLU A 131 -17.59 14.05 14.16
CA GLU A 131 -16.37 14.22 13.35
C GLU A 131 -15.10 13.95 14.16
N ALA A 132 -15.07 14.44 15.40
CA ALA A 132 -13.95 14.18 16.31
C ALA A 132 -13.84 12.69 16.64
N ARG A 133 -14.99 12.03 16.87
CA ARG A 133 -15.07 10.60 17.11
C ARG A 133 -14.56 9.78 15.91
N LEU A 134 -15.00 10.11 14.69
CA LEU A 134 -14.52 9.44 13.49
C LEU A 134 -13.02 9.66 13.26
N SER A 135 -12.52 10.88 13.50
CA SER A 135 -11.08 11.17 13.42
C SER A 135 -10.27 10.40 14.47
N CYS A 136 -10.81 10.20 15.67
CA CYS A 136 -10.20 9.37 16.71
C CYS A 136 -10.05 7.92 16.24
N PHE A 137 -11.15 7.32 15.76
CA PHE A 137 -11.13 5.95 15.24
C PHE A 137 -10.19 5.78 14.05
N SER A 138 -10.20 6.71 13.09
CA SER A 138 -9.31 6.62 11.92
C SER A 138 -7.84 6.71 12.33
N SER A 139 -7.50 7.56 13.30
CA SER A 139 -6.12 7.71 13.78
C SER A 139 -5.64 6.46 14.52
N LYS A 140 -6.48 5.90 15.40
CA LYS A 140 -6.16 4.63 16.09
C LYS A 140 -6.03 3.48 15.10
N ALA A 141 -6.89 3.41 14.09
CA ALA A 141 -6.80 2.39 13.05
C ALA A 141 -5.51 2.50 12.23
N LEU A 142 -5.13 3.72 11.79
CA LEU A 142 -3.86 3.96 11.09
C LEU A 142 -2.67 3.52 11.93
N VAL A 143 -2.65 3.86 13.22
CA VAL A 143 -1.55 3.53 14.13
C VAL A 143 -1.49 2.04 14.44
N ASN A 144 -2.62 1.38 14.67
CA ASN A 144 -2.65 -0.06 14.93
C ASN A 144 -2.14 -0.85 13.72
N VAL A 145 -2.63 -0.51 12.52
CA VAL A 145 -2.16 -1.14 11.27
C VAL A 145 -0.67 -0.86 11.05
N GLY A 146 -0.23 0.38 11.27
CA GLY A 146 1.18 0.74 11.15
C GLY A 146 2.07 0.06 12.19
N GLY A 147 1.57 -0.18 13.40
CA GLY A 147 2.24 -0.95 14.43
C GLY A 147 2.43 -2.42 14.04
N ASP A 148 1.43 -3.02 13.39
CA ASP A 148 1.55 -4.38 12.88
C ASP A 148 2.47 -4.47 11.67
N MET A 149 2.39 -3.52 10.73
CA MET A 149 3.37 -3.40 9.63
C MET A 149 4.79 -3.20 10.15
N ALA A 150 4.96 -2.42 11.22
CA ALA A 150 6.24 -2.20 11.88
C ALA A 150 6.78 -3.46 12.56
N LYS A 151 6.04 -4.57 12.68
CA LYS A 151 6.60 -5.85 13.14
C LYS A 151 7.04 -6.73 11.96
N LEU A 152 6.46 -6.50 10.78
CA LEU A 152 6.70 -7.28 9.57
C LEU A 152 7.88 -6.75 8.76
N VAL A 153 8.11 -5.43 8.73
CA VAL A 153 9.16 -4.82 7.90
C VAL A 153 10.41 -4.46 8.70
N PRO A 154 11.63 -4.63 8.16
CA PRO A 154 12.87 -4.28 8.85
C PRO A 154 13.21 -2.78 8.81
N GLY A 155 12.58 -2.00 7.94
CA GLY A 155 12.80 -0.56 7.77
C GLY A 155 11.80 0.30 8.53
N ARG A 156 11.21 1.28 7.86
CA ARG A 156 10.33 2.29 8.48
C ARG A 156 8.89 2.13 8.02
N VAL A 157 7.96 2.65 8.82
CA VAL A 157 6.55 2.71 8.49
C VAL A 157 6.11 4.15 8.33
N SER A 158 5.56 4.45 7.16
CA SER A 158 5.11 5.78 6.78
C SER A 158 3.60 5.91 6.94
N THR A 159 3.15 6.74 7.88
CA THR A 159 1.72 6.88 8.23
C THR A 159 1.16 8.18 7.71
N GLU A 160 0.03 8.11 7.02
CA GLU A 160 -0.64 9.28 6.45
C GLU A 160 -1.22 10.25 7.50
N VAL A 161 -0.96 11.55 7.31
CA VAL A 161 -1.67 12.63 8.00
C VAL A 161 -2.93 13.00 7.21
N ASP A 162 -4.04 13.22 7.91
CA ASP A 162 -5.34 13.56 7.30
C ASP A 162 -5.22 14.70 6.28
N ALA A 163 -5.52 14.39 5.01
CA ALA A 163 -5.39 15.32 3.89
C ALA A 163 -6.27 16.58 4.03
N ARG A 164 -7.33 16.54 4.86
CA ARG A 164 -8.16 17.72 5.16
C ARG A 164 -7.38 18.82 5.88
N LEU A 165 -6.29 18.47 6.55
CA LEU A 165 -5.43 19.40 7.28
C LEU A 165 -4.34 20.03 6.40
N ALA A 166 -4.27 19.68 5.11
CA ALA A 166 -3.16 20.05 4.22
C ALA A 166 -2.84 21.55 4.15
N TYR A 167 -3.78 22.44 4.49
CA TYR A 167 -3.61 23.89 4.42
C TYR A 167 -3.51 24.58 5.78
N ASP A 168 -3.35 23.82 6.88
CA ASP A 168 -3.17 24.34 8.24
C ASP A 168 -1.91 23.75 8.89
N THR A 169 -0.85 24.55 8.94
CA THR A 169 0.46 24.19 9.50
C THR A 169 0.35 23.69 10.94
N HIS A 170 -0.42 24.38 11.79
CA HIS A 170 -0.54 24.03 13.21
C HIS A 170 -1.43 22.81 13.44
N ALA A 171 -2.43 22.59 12.59
CA ALA A 171 -3.22 21.36 12.64
C ALA A 171 -2.39 20.15 12.23
N ILE A 172 -1.54 20.25 11.20
CA ILE A 172 -0.63 19.17 10.81
C ILE A 172 0.32 18.81 11.96
N ILE A 173 0.98 19.80 12.56
CA ILE A 173 1.94 19.56 13.67
C ILE A 173 1.24 18.87 14.84
N ARG A 174 0.08 19.40 15.29
CA ARG A 174 -0.71 18.77 16.36
C ARG A 174 -1.09 17.34 16.01
N LYS A 175 -1.52 17.10 14.78
CA LYS A 175 -1.92 15.77 14.33
C LYS A 175 -0.76 14.78 14.36
N VAL A 176 0.43 15.21 13.94
CA VAL A 176 1.64 14.37 13.99
C VAL A 176 2.02 14.03 15.43
N HIS A 177 1.94 14.98 16.36
CA HIS A 177 2.16 14.70 17.79
C HIS A 177 1.13 13.73 18.37
N ASP A 178 -0.15 13.89 18.00
CA ASP A 178 -1.20 12.96 18.43
C ASP A 178 -0.92 11.54 17.93
N LEU A 179 -0.53 11.38 16.67
CA LEU A 179 -0.15 10.08 16.10
C LEU A 179 1.09 9.51 16.77
N LEU A 180 2.10 10.34 17.04
CA LEU A 180 3.31 9.93 17.73
C LEU A 180 3.01 9.41 19.15
N LYS A 181 2.09 10.07 19.87
CA LYS A 181 1.63 9.60 21.18
C LYS A 181 0.98 8.22 21.08
N LEU A 182 0.08 8.02 20.13
CA LEU A 182 -0.56 6.72 19.90
C LEU A 182 0.47 5.64 19.56
N TYR A 183 1.51 5.95 18.77
CA TYR A 183 2.59 5.02 18.48
C TYR A 183 3.43 4.67 19.71
N ASN A 184 3.66 5.64 20.60
CA ASN A 184 4.33 5.38 21.88
C ASN A 184 3.50 4.46 22.79
N ASP A 185 2.18 4.59 22.78
CA ASP A 185 1.27 3.74 23.56
C ASP A 185 1.36 2.26 23.13
N ILE A 186 1.62 2.00 21.84
CA ILE A 186 1.87 0.65 21.31
C ILE A 186 3.36 0.27 21.25
N SER A 187 4.22 1.05 21.92
CA SER A 187 5.67 0.80 22.08
C SER A 187 6.49 0.72 20.78
N ILE A 188 6.11 1.49 19.74
CA ILE A 188 6.90 1.60 18.51
C ILE A 188 7.86 2.80 18.62
N PRO A 189 9.17 2.62 18.44
CA PRO A 189 10.13 3.71 18.61
C PRO A 189 10.03 4.72 17.46
N PRO A 190 10.22 6.03 17.72
CA PRO A 190 10.05 7.09 16.72
C PRO A 190 10.98 6.95 15.50
N GLN A 191 12.14 6.30 15.66
CA GLN A 191 13.10 6.07 14.57
C GLN A 191 12.53 5.13 13.48
N ARG A 192 11.51 4.32 13.81
CA ARG A 192 10.80 3.43 12.89
C ARG A 192 9.67 4.13 12.14
N LEU A 193 9.38 5.38 12.47
CA LEU A 193 8.20 6.09 11.99
C LEU A 193 8.58 7.18 10.98
N LEU A 194 7.70 7.35 10.00
CA LEU A 194 7.67 8.47 9.08
C LEU A 194 6.22 8.97 9.01
N PHE A 195 6.00 10.28 8.92
CA PHE A 195 4.66 10.85 8.77
C PHE A 195 4.47 11.45 7.37
N LYS A 196 3.48 10.95 6.62
CA LYS A 196 3.19 11.41 5.25
C LYS A 196 2.46 12.74 5.32
N ILE A 197 3.13 13.82 4.96
CA ILE A 197 2.60 15.19 4.96
C ILE A 197 2.37 15.63 3.51
N PRO A 198 1.20 16.19 3.18
CA PRO A 198 0.95 16.72 1.84
C PRO A 198 1.86 17.92 1.54
N SER A 199 2.46 17.94 0.34
CA SER A 199 3.46 18.93 -0.11
C SER A 199 2.88 20.30 -0.47
N THR A 200 1.99 20.84 0.36
CA THR A 200 1.57 22.25 0.30
C THR A 200 2.62 23.15 0.94
N TRP A 201 2.48 24.47 0.81
CA TRP A 201 3.35 25.40 1.54
C TRP A 201 3.31 25.16 3.06
N GLN A 202 2.10 25.02 3.60
CA GLN A 202 1.85 24.74 5.01
C GLN A 202 2.40 23.39 5.45
N GLY A 203 2.29 22.37 4.59
CA GLY A 203 2.88 21.05 4.84
C GLY A 203 4.40 21.09 4.87
N ILE A 204 5.05 21.81 3.95
CA ILE A 204 6.50 22.01 3.95
C ILE A 204 6.97 22.77 5.20
N GLU A 205 6.22 23.81 5.59
CA GLU A 205 6.52 24.57 6.80
C GLU A 205 6.35 23.71 8.08
N ALA A 206 5.29 22.91 8.14
CA ALA A 206 5.06 21.96 9.23
C ALA A 206 6.18 20.90 9.28
N ALA A 207 6.55 20.33 8.14
CA ALA A 207 7.63 19.36 8.05
C ALA A 207 8.97 19.92 8.53
N ARG A 208 9.30 21.16 8.16
CA ARG A 208 10.51 21.85 8.66
C ARG A 208 10.53 21.93 10.18
N LEU A 209 9.41 22.27 10.81
CA LEU A 209 9.30 22.38 12.26
C LEU A 209 9.37 21.01 12.94
N LEU A 210 8.68 20.01 12.41
CA LEU A 210 8.70 18.64 12.94
C LEU A 210 10.10 18.01 12.86
N GLU A 211 10.83 18.23 11.76
CA GLU A 211 12.19 17.72 11.57
C GLU A 211 13.20 18.41 12.48
N SER A 212 13.00 19.69 12.81
CA SER A 212 13.84 20.38 13.80
C SER A 212 13.64 19.85 15.23
N GLU A 213 12.50 19.21 15.49
CA GLU A 213 12.19 18.47 16.71
C GLU A 213 12.68 17.00 16.66
N GLY A 214 13.22 16.55 15.52
CA GLY A 214 13.69 15.18 15.30
C GLY A 214 12.60 14.19 14.90
N ILE A 215 11.43 14.67 14.50
CA ILE A 215 10.33 13.85 13.97
C ILE A 215 10.49 13.75 12.45
N GLN A 216 10.74 12.54 11.96
CA GLN A 216 10.98 12.31 10.54
C GLN A 216 9.68 12.35 9.74
N THR A 217 9.71 13.07 8.63
CA THR A 217 8.56 13.34 7.76
C THR A 217 8.80 12.78 6.36
N HIS A 218 7.70 12.46 5.69
CA HIS A 218 7.69 12.00 4.31
C HIS A 218 6.74 12.91 3.54
N LEU A 219 7.26 13.74 2.64
CA LEU A 219 6.42 14.68 1.89
C LEU A 219 5.86 14.03 0.63
N THR A 220 4.54 14.07 0.47
CA THR A 220 3.80 13.39 -0.62
C THR A 220 3.08 14.38 -1.53
N PHE A 221 2.60 13.93 -2.70
CA PHE A 221 1.93 14.79 -3.70
C PHE A 221 2.85 15.85 -4.34
N VAL A 222 4.10 15.47 -4.62
CA VAL A 222 5.10 16.34 -5.29
C VAL A 222 4.89 16.31 -6.80
N TYR A 223 4.07 17.21 -7.33
CA TYR A 223 3.73 17.24 -8.77
C TYR A 223 4.56 18.21 -9.61
N ARG A 224 5.32 19.12 -8.98
CA ARG A 224 6.06 20.16 -9.68
C ARG A 224 7.51 20.23 -9.22
N TYR A 225 8.42 20.33 -10.19
CA TYR A 225 9.88 20.45 -9.98
C TYR A 225 10.28 21.48 -8.92
N LEU A 226 9.53 22.59 -8.81
CA LEU A 226 9.80 23.63 -7.81
C LEU A 226 9.71 23.11 -6.37
N PHE A 227 8.75 22.22 -6.08
CA PHE A 227 8.65 21.61 -4.76
C PHE A 227 9.87 20.73 -4.48
N GLY A 228 10.32 19.94 -5.47
CA GLY A 228 11.59 19.19 -5.44
C GLY A 228 12.80 20.01 -4.96
N VAL A 229 12.97 21.21 -5.52
CA VAL A 229 14.08 22.12 -5.16
C VAL A 229 13.96 22.65 -3.72
N ILE A 230 12.74 22.96 -3.27
CA ILE A 230 12.49 23.42 -1.89
C ILE A 230 12.81 22.30 -0.89
N PHE A 231 12.54 21.03 -1.21
CA PHE A 231 12.86 19.89 -0.34
C PHE A 231 14.36 19.70 -0.15
N LEU A 232 15.14 19.75 -1.23
CA LEU A 232 16.60 19.61 -1.17
C LEU A 232 17.25 20.70 -0.31
N LEU A 233 16.70 21.92 -0.34
CA LEU A 233 17.19 23.03 0.48
C LEU A 233 16.84 22.87 1.97
N ASN A 234 15.87 22.04 2.34
CA ASN A 234 15.45 21.82 3.72
C ASN A 234 15.84 20.43 4.27
N ALA A 235 16.63 19.64 3.52
CA ALA A 235 17.09 18.30 3.91
C ALA A 235 15.96 17.31 4.27
N LEU A 236 14.82 17.40 3.58
CA LEU A 236 13.64 16.56 3.83
C LEU A 236 13.75 15.24 3.03
N SER A 237 13.46 14.11 3.66
CA SER A 237 13.48 12.79 3.00
C SER A 237 12.37 12.67 1.94
N PHE A 238 12.72 12.07 0.80
CA PHE A 238 11.92 12.06 -0.42
C PHE A 238 11.66 10.63 -0.88
N GLU A 239 10.41 10.31 -1.20
CA GLU A 239 10.06 9.08 -1.90
C GLU A 239 9.02 9.37 -2.98
N VAL A 240 9.36 9.07 -4.24
CA VAL A 240 8.44 9.22 -5.38
C VAL A 240 7.69 7.92 -5.51
N HIS A 241 6.39 7.94 -5.23
CA HIS A 241 5.51 6.91 -5.79
C HIS A 241 5.24 7.30 -7.25
N MET A 242 5.89 6.58 -8.19
CA MET A 242 5.57 6.62 -9.61
C MET A 242 4.45 5.63 -9.93
#